data_AF-A0AAQ0QHI4-F1
#
_entry.id   AF-A0AAQ0QHI4-F1
#
_cell.length_a   1.000
_cell.length_b   1.000
_cell.length_c   1.000
_cell.angle_alpha   90.00
_cell.angle_beta   90.00
_cell.angle_gamma   90.00
#
_symmetry.space_group_name_H-M   'P 1'
#
loop_
_entity.id
_entity.type
_entity.pdbx_description
1 polymer ?
#
loop_
_entity_poly.entity_id
_entity_poly.type
_entity_poly.pdbx_seq_one_letter_code
_entity_poly.pdbx_strand_id
1 'polypeptide(L)'
;MKTKHYILLALAGLTAFLAGFIIGKDRTEKPPGTVTETKETTVDTIPYYAPMPQSELALGTHRYTLPTYRFLGGGVGGEPRQRDDKDSICEDSIIHSTVYGVGAGGEPRCSQDSAIVELPITQRHYADSTYEAWVSGPVDPRLDSIRVFAPTTIITKREWKPPKRWHIGVTAGYGYGSKGFQPYFGVGVTYSIFSF
;
A
#
# COMPACT_ATOMS: atom_id res chain seq x y z
N MET A 1 -2.95 20.76 -81.21
CA MET A 1 -2.51 21.50 -79.99
C MET A 1 -3.08 20.95 -78.67
N LYS A 2 -3.88 19.87 -78.64
CA LYS A 2 -4.56 19.39 -77.41
C LYS A 2 -3.71 18.44 -76.54
N THR A 3 -2.80 17.66 -77.13
CA THR A 3 -1.97 16.67 -76.41
C THR A 3 -1.02 17.28 -75.39
N LYS A 4 -0.44 18.45 -75.67
CA LYS A 4 0.48 19.13 -74.74
C LYS A 4 -0.20 19.57 -73.44
N HIS A 5 -1.48 19.97 -73.49
CA HIS A 5 -2.22 20.35 -72.29
C HIS A 5 -2.59 19.16 -71.40
N TYR A 6 -2.90 18.00 -71.99
CA TYR A 6 -3.13 16.78 -71.21
C TYR A 6 -1.85 16.27 -70.53
N ILE A 7 -0.69 16.40 -71.20
CA ILE A 7 0.60 16.03 -70.61
C ILE A 7 0.96 16.97 -69.44
N LEU A 8 0.70 18.27 -69.57
CA LEU A 8 0.93 19.24 -68.50
C LEU A 8 0.02 19.00 -67.28
N LEU A 9 -1.25 18.67 -67.51
CA LEU A 9 -2.20 18.30 -66.45
C LEU A 9 -1.80 17.00 -65.75
N ALA A 10 -1.34 15.99 -66.50
CA ALA A 10 -0.87 14.72 -65.94
C ALA A 10 0.40 14.93 -65.08
N LEU A 11 1.33 15.78 -65.53
CA LEU A 11 2.54 16.09 -64.78
C LEU A 11 2.23 16.84 -63.48
N ALA A 12 1.31 17.81 -63.52
CA ALA A 12 0.85 18.55 -62.35
C ALA A 12 0.09 17.66 -61.35
N GLY A 13 -0.70 16.71 -61.84
CA GLY A 13 -1.36 15.71 -60.99
C GLY A 13 -0.34 14.79 -60.31
N LEU A 14 0.70 14.37 -61.04
CA LEU A 14 1.74 13.50 -60.51
C LEU A 14 2.60 14.21 -59.44
N THR A 15 2.92 15.49 -59.64
CA THR A 15 3.65 16.28 -58.63
C THR A 15 2.81 16.55 -57.39
N ALA A 16 1.51 16.83 -57.53
CA ALA A 16 0.60 16.97 -56.39
C ALA A 16 0.43 15.65 -55.62
N PHE A 17 0.37 14.52 -56.33
CA PHE A 17 0.29 13.20 -55.71
C PHE A 17 1.57 12.83 -54.96
N LEU A 18 2.74 13.10 -55.54
CA LEU A 18 4.05 12.89 -54.88
C LEU A 18 4.22 13.80 -53.66
N ALA A 19 3.82 15.07 -53.74
CA ALA A 19 3.84 15.97 -52.60
C ALA A 19 2.88 15.53 -51.49
N GLY A 20 1.67 15.09 -51.85
CA GLY A 20 0.71 14.53 -50.90
C GLY A 20 1.20 13.24 -50.23
N PHE A 21 1.90 12.38 -50.97
CA PHE A 21 2.47 11.13 -50.44
C PHE A 21 3.63 11.38 -49.48
N ILE A 22 4.50 12.35 -49.77
CA ILE A 22 5.61 12.74 -48.88
C ILE A 22 5.06 13.37 -47.59
N ILE A 23 4.09 14.29 -47.69
CA ILE A 23 3.46 14.92 -46.51
C ILE A 23 2.65 13.91 -45.68
N GLY A 24 2.09 12.88 -46.31
CA GLY A 24 1.36 11.81 -45.60
C GLY A 24 2.27 10.87 -44.81
N LYS A 25 3.51 10.65 -45.27
CA LYS A 25 4.45 9.72 -44.65
C LYS A 25 5.11 10.28 -43.38
N ASP A 26 5.25 11.60 -43.27
CA ASP A 26 5.79 12.25 -42.06
C ASP A 26 4.78 12.28 -40.89
N ARG A 27 3.54 11.80 -41.09
CA ARG A 27 2.52 11.71 -40.03
C ARG A 27 2.57 10.40 -39.21
N THR A 28 3.50 9.51 -39.53
CA THR A 28 3.75 8.30 -38.72
C THR A 28 4.97 8.45 -37.82
N GLU A 29 5.24 9.64 -37.30
CA GLU A 29 6.01 9.73 -36.07
C GLU A 29 5.08 9.31 -34.93
N LYS A 30 5.27 8.08 -34.46
CA LYS A 30 4.77 7.64 -33.16
C LYS A 30 5.18 8.73 -32.16
N PRO A 31 4.26 9.29 -31.36
CA PRO A 31 4.59 10.39 -30.47
C PRO A 31 5.84 10.03 -29.65
N PRO A 32 6.84 10.91 -29.57
CA PRO A 32 8.04 10.65 -28.78
C PRO A 32 7.60 10.55 -27.32
N GLY A 33 7.54 9.31 -26.82
CA GLY A 33 6.94 9.01 -25.52
C GLY A 33 6.12 7.72 -25.44
N THR A 34 6.18 6.81 -26.42
CA THR A 34 5.71 5.42 -26.17
C THR A 34 6.68 4.76 -25.20
N VAL A 35 6.55 5.08 -23.91
CA VAL A 35 7.23 4.39 -22.82
C VAL A 35 6.53 3.05 -22.69
N THR A 36 7.25 1.97 -22.99
CA THR A 36 6.84 0.62 -22.64
C THR A 36 6.77 0.58 -21.10
N GLU A 37 5.57 0.71 -20.54
CA GLU A 37 5.36 0.69 -19.09
C GLU A 37 5.45 -0.77 -18.63
N THR A 38 6.68 -1.24 -18.35
CA THR A 38 6.91 -2.52 -17.71
C THR A 38 6.41 -2.42 -16.27
N LYS A 39 5.17 -2.84 -16.04
CA LYS A 39 4.58 -2.90 -14.70
C LYS A 39 5.11 -4.14 -13.98
N GLU A 40 6.29 -4.03 -13.40
CA GLU A 40 6.80 -5.02 -12.46
C GLU A 40 6.01 -4.90 -11.16
N THR A 41 5.14 -5.88 -10.90
CA THR A 41 4.31 -5.88 -9.69
C THR A 41 5.09 -6.63 -8.62
N THR A 42 6.04 -5.96 -7.98
CA THR A 42 6.79 -6.53 -6.87
C THR A 42 5.88 -6.57 -5.65
N VAL A 43 5.57 -7.78 -5.17
CA VAL A 43 4.89 -7.97 -3.90
C VAL A 43 5.92 -7.67 -2.81
N ASP A 44 5.82 -6.48 -2.22
CA ASP A 44 6.61 -6.11 -1.05
C ASP A 44 6.14 -6.95 0.15
N THR A 45 6.82 -8.07 0.37
CA THR A 45 6.64 -8.85 1.59
C THR A 45 7.32 -8.09 2.71
N ILE A 46 6.53 -7.45 3.58
CA ILE A 46 7.03 -6.78 4.78
C ILE A 46 7.92 -7.78 5.52
N PRO A 47 9.23 -7.50 5.66
CA PRO A 47 10.14 -8.40 6.36
C PRO A 47 9.64 -8.60 7.79
N TYR A 48 9.61 -9.85 8.23
CA TYR A 48 9.11 -10.25 9.55
C TYR A 48 10.12 -9.84 10.63
N TYR A 49 10.16 -8.56 10.96
CA TYR A 49 10.90 -8.04 12.10
C TYR A 49 10.01 -8.15 13.33
N ALA A 50 10.53 -8.70 14.43
CA ALA A 50 9.88 -8.60 15.73
C ALA A 50 10.14 -7.19 16.28
N PRO A 51 9.16 -6.27 16.26
CA PRO A 51 9.39 -4.90 16.70
C PRO A 51 9.67 -4.87 18.21
N MET A 52 10.63 -4.04 18.62
CA MET A 52 10.87 -3.79 20.04
C MET A 52 9.89 -2.71 20.54
N PRO A 53 9.38 -2.82 21.76
CA PRO A 53 8.53 -1.78 22.34
C PRO A 53 9.36 -0.50 22.55
N GLN A 54 8.79 0.65 22.15
CA GLN A 54 9.42 1.96 22.39
C GLN A 54 9.27 2.39 23.85
N SER A 55 8.16 2.01 24.49
CA SER A 55 7.93 2.27 25.91
C SER A 55 7.13 1.14 26.55
N GLU A 56 7.32 0.99 27.86
CA GLU A 56 6.60 0.02 28.70
C GLU A 56 6.10 0.72 29.96
N LEU A 57 4.83 0.49 30.31
CA LEU A 57 4.15 1.06 31.47
C LEU A 57 3.52 -0.07 32.29
N ALA A 58 3.77 -0.10 33.59
CA ALA A 58 3.10 -1.03 34.50
C ALA A 58 1.71 -0.49 34.90
N LEU A 59 0.65 -1.23 34.56
CA LEU A 59 -0.75 -0.85 34.85
C LEU A 59 -1.25 -1.39 36.19
N GLY A 60 -0.52 -2.31 36.83
CA GLY A 60 -0.88 -2.91 38.10
C GLY A 60 -0.61 -4.42 38.12
N THR A 61 -1.32 -5.14 38.98
CA THR A 61 -1.14 -6.58 39.18
C THR A 61 -2.46 -7.32 39.01
N HIS A 62 -2.41 -8.50 38.41
CA HIS A 62 -3.56 -9.39 38.30
C HIS A 62 -3.25 -10.77 38.87
N ARG A 63 -4.22 -11.36 39.58
CA ARG A 63 -4.10 -12.68 40.20
C ARG A 63 -4.50 -13.76 39.18
N TYR A 64 -3.60 -14.69 38.90
CA TYR A 64 -3.82 -15.84 38.03
C TYR A 64 -3.77 -17.13 38.84
N THR A 65 -4.71 -18.03 38.59
CA THR A 65 -4.68 -19.38 39.15
C THR A 65 -3.95 -20.28 38.16
N LEU A 66 -2.72 -20.67 38.49
CA LEU A 66 -1.90 -21.54 37.65
C LEU A 66 -1.89 -22.96 38.23
N PRO A 67 -1.92 -24.01 37.38
CA PRO A 67 -1.76 -25.37 37.86
C PRO A 67 -0.36 -25.58 38.44
N THR A 68 -0.28 -26.19 39.61
CA THR A 68 0.94 -26.63 40.26
C THR A 68 1.06 -28.13 40.18
N TYR A 69 2.18 -28.61 39.65
CA TYR A 69 2.55 -30.01 39.75
C TYR A 69 3.31 -30.23 41.06
N ARG A 70 2.74 -31.01 41.99
CA ARG A 70 3.46 -31.49 43.17
C ARG A 70 3.93 -32.92 42.92
N PHE A 71 5.25 -33.13 42.95
CA PHE A 71 5.80 -34.46 43.15
C PHE A 71 5.57 -34.87 44.60
N LEU A 72 4.72 -35.87 44.83
CA LEU A 72 4.55 -36.51 46.14
C LEU A 72 5.69 -37.50 46.36
N GLY A 73 6.73 -37.06 47.07
CA GLY A 73 7.84 -37.91 47.50
C GLY A 73 9.18 -37.38 47.05
N GLY A 74 10.00 -36.98 48.02
CA GLY A 74 11.36 -36.52 47.77
C GLY A 74 11.99 -35.88 48.99
N GLY A 75 12.10 -36.62 50.09
CA GLY A 75 13.29 -36.40 50.93
C GLY A 75 14.53 -36.66 50.07
N VAL A 76 15.66 -36.03 50.41
CA VAL A 76 16.93 -36.12 49.65
C VAL A 76 17.23 -37.60 49.30
N GLY A 77 17.04 -37.97 48.03
CA GLY A 77 17.32 -39.33 47.51
C GLY A 77 16.11 -40.28 47.32
N GLY A 78 14.86 -39.84 47.49
CA GLY A 78 13.68 -40.70 47.25
C GLY A 78 13.28 -40.83 45.79
N GLU A 79 13.03 -42.06 45.33
CA GLU A 79 12.59 -42.40 43.97
C GLU A 79 11.12 -41.98 43.74
N PRO A 80 10.76 -41.43 42.56
CA PRO A 80 9.38 -41.03 42.28
C PRO A 80 8.46 -42.25 42.28
N ARG A 81 7.42 -42.21 43.12
CA ARG A 81 6.45 -43.30 43.27
C ARG A 81 5.09 -42.91 42.68
N GLN A 82 4.46 -43.88 42.01
CA GLN A 82 3.11 -43.75 41.47
C GLN A 82 2.11 -43.69 42.62
N ARG A 83 1.11 -42.80 42.48
CA ARG A 83 0.10 -42.51 43.51
C ARG A 83 -0.73 -43.75 43.84
N ASP A 84 -1.04 -43.92 45.12
CA ASP A 84 -1.95 -44.97 45.62
C ASP A 84 -3.30 -44.33 46.04
N ASP A 85 -4.40 -45.09 45.96
CA ASP A 85 -5.78 -44.62 46.24
C ASP A 85 -5.98 -44.18 47.70
N LYS A 86 -5.00 -44.45 48.57
CA LYS A 86 -4.97 -44.11 49.99
C LYS A 86 -4.38 -42.72 50.28
N ASP A 87 -3.81 -42.03 49.29
CA ASP A 87 -3.27 -40.68 49.45
C ASP A 87 -4.41 -39.64 49.45
N SER A 88 -4.90 -39.28 50.64
CA SER A 88 -5.97 -38.29 50.82
C SER A 88 -5.57 -36.90 50.30
N ILE A 89 -6.31 -36.43 49.31
CA ILE A 89 -6.29 -35.05 48.83
C ILE A 89 -7.35 -34.31 49.66
N CYS A 90 -6.93 -33.55 50.69
CA CYS A 90 -7.77 -32.67 51.52
C CYS A 90 -9.27 -33.01 51.52
N GLU A 91 -9.71 -33.82 52.48
CA GLU A 91 -11.11 -33.78 52.90
C GLU A 91 -11.37 -32.43 53.58
N ASP A 92 -12.00 -31.51 52.87
CA ASP A 92 -12.77 -30.46 53.53
C ASP A 92 -14.22 -30.91 53.52
N SER A 93 -14.63 -31.60 54.60
CA SER A 93 -15.97 -32.21 54.76
C SER A 93 -17.09 -31.18 54.98
N ILE A 94 -16.89 -29.94 54.57
CA ILE A 94 -17.90 -28.88 54.52
C ILE A 94 -17.62 -28.21 53.16
N ILE A 95 -18.30 -28.56 52.07
CA ILE A 95 -19.57 -27.97 51.70
C ILE A 95 -20.15 -28.83 50.56
N HIS A 96 -21.09 -29.71 50.91
CA HIS A 96 -22.11 -30.19 49.98
C HIS A 96 -23.22 -29.12 49.91
N SER A 97 -22.92 -27.96 49.34
CA SER A 97 -23.98 -27.04 48.92
C SER A 97 -23.43 -26.05 47.90
N THR A 98 -23.93 -26.20 46.68
CA THR A 98 -24.33 -25.09 45.82
C THR A 98 -24.32 -23.73 46.50
N VAL A 99 -23.68 -22.73 45.89
CA VAL A 99 -24.26 -21.40 45.56
C VAL A 99 -23.17 -20.52 44.95
N TYR A 100 -23.44 -20.04 43.76
CA TYR A 100 -22.77 -18.87 43.19
C TYR A 100 -23.08 -17.65 44.06
N GLY A 101 -22.03 -16.97 44.54
CA GLY A 101 -22.08 -15.57 44.93
C GLY A 101 -22.16 -15.27 46.43
N VAL A 102 -21.71 -14.05 46.73
CA VAL A 102 -21.75 -13.32 48.01
C VAL A 102 -20.51 -13.49 48.91
N GLY A 103 -19.54 -12.60 48.70
CA GLY A 103 -19.11 -11.62 49.69
C GLY A 103 -18.59 -12.13 51.05
N ALA A 104 -17.27 -11.97 51.22
CA ALA A 104 -16.49 -11.78 52.45
C ALA A 104 -15.32 -12.78 52.56
N GLY A 105 -14.16 -12.42 51.99
CA GLY A 105 -12.83 -12.76 52.49
C GLY A 105 -12.40 -14.23 52.71
N GLY A 106 -13.22 -15.22 52.35
CA GLY A 106 -12.84 -16.63 52.40
C GLY A 106 -12.20 -17.06 51.09
N GLU A 107 -10.86 -17.07 51.02
CA GLU A 107 -10.17 -17.76 49.94
C GLU A 107 -10.49 -19.26 50.00
N PRO A 108 -10.89 -19.92 48.89
CA PRO A 108 -10.88 -21.37 48.84
C PRO A 108 -9.43 -21.83 48.99
N ARG A 109 -9.10 -22.36 50.17
CA ARG A 109 -7.71 -22.75 50.53
C ARG A 109 -7.26 -24.08 49.94
N CYS A 110 -8.12 -24.77 49.20
CA CYS A 110 -7.81 -26.10 48.66
C CYS A 110 -8.38 -26.27 47.24
N SER A 111 -7.61 -25.89 46.23
CA SER A 111 -7.43 -26.75 45.05
C SER A 111 -5.99 -27.24 45.11
N GLN A 112 -5.78 -28.51 45.47
CA GLN A 112 -4.47 -29.10 45.77
C GLN A 112 -3.40 -28.92 44.67
N ASP A 113 -3.88 -28.68 43.46
CA ASP A 113 -3.15 -28.65 42.21
C ASP A 113 -3.10 -27.26 41.58
N SER A 114 -3.51 -26.18 42.27
CA SER A 114 -3.40 -24.82 41.73
C SER A 114 -2.83 -23.83 42.75
N ALA A 115 -2.02 -22.88 42.27
CA ALA A 115 -1.49 -21.77 43.05
C ALA A 115 -1.91 -20.44 42.44
N ILE A 116 -2.21 -19.48 43.31
CA ILE A 116 -2.52 -18.11 42.92
C ILE A 116 -1.21 -17.34 42.81
N VAL A 117 -0.91 -16.83 41.61
CA VAL A 117 0.27 -16.02 41.31
C VAL A 117 -0.16 -14.61 40.91
N GLU A 118 0.52 -13.62 41.46
CA GLU A 118 0.33 -12.21 41.13
C GLU A 118 1.31 -11.79 40.04
N LEU A 119 0.79 -11.46 38.86
CA LEU A 119 1.60 -11.06 37.71
C LEU A 119 1.37 -9.58 37.38
N PRO A 120 2.44 -8.80 37.13
CA PRO A 120 2.31 -7.40 36.76
C PRO A 120 1.76 -7.29 35.34
N ILE A 121 0.67 -6.53 35.17
CA ILE A 121 0.17 -6.13 33.86
C ILE A 121 1.07 -5.01 33.35
N THR A 122 1.76 -5.25 32.24
CA THR A 122 2.45 -4.19 31.51
C THR A 122 1.73 -3.87 30.22
N GLN A 123 1.77 -2.59 29.84
CA GLN A 123 1.33 -2.06 28.56
C GLN A 123 2.56 -1.62 27.78
N ARG A 124 2.64 -2.04 26.52
CA ARG A 124 3.75 -1.79 25.62
C ARG A 124 3.28 -1.00 24.42
N HIS A 125 4.04 0.03 24.09
CA HIS A 125 3.83 0.85 22.92
C HIS A 125 4.81 0.44 21.81
N TYR A 126 4.26 0.09 20.65
CA TYR A 126 5.01 -0.22 19.45
C TYR A 126 4.71 0.85 18.42
N ALA A 127 5.73 1.53 17.90
CA ALA A 127 5.53 2.58 16.92
C ALA A 127 6.65 2.58 15.89
N ASP A 128 6.27 2.90 14.66
CA ASP A 128 7.16 3.15 13.52
C ASP A 128 6.50 4.20 12.60
N SER A 129 7.15 4.52 11.49
CA SER A 129 6.64 5.42 10.45
C SER A 129 5.31 4.96 9.81
N THR A 130 5.03 3.66 9.83
CA THR A 130 3.88 3.05 9.14
C THR A 130 2.77 2.60 10.08
N TYR A 131 3.01 2.52 11.40
CA TYR A 131 1.99 2.11 12.35
C TYR A 131 2.29 2.53 13.79
N GLU A 132 1.25 2.52 14.61
CA GLU A 132 1.30 2.69 16.06
C GLU A 132 0.37 1.66 16.71
N ALA A 133 0.84 0.90 17.69
CA ALA A 133 0.08 -0.13 18.37
C ALA A 133 0.33 -0.14 19.88
N TRP A 134 -0.70 -0.46 20.64
CA TRP A 134 -0.65 -0.59 22.09
C TRP A 134 -1.10 -2.00 22.47
N VAL A 135 -0.27 -2.71 23.24
CA VAL A 135 -0.53 -4.10 23.65
C VAL A 135 -0.41 -4.18 25.16
N SER A 136 -1.41 -4.74 25.84
CA SER A 136 -1.40 -4.93 27.30
C SER A 136 -1.62 -6.39 27.67
N GLY A 137 -0.97 -6.88 28.72
CA GLY A 137 -1.30 -8.19 29.29
C GLY A 137 -0.09 -9.01 29.71
N PRO A 138 -0.19 -9.76 30.82
CA PRO A 138 0.93 -10.54 31.36
C PRO A 138 1.01 -11.99 30.84
N VAL A 139 -0.14 -12.67 30.69
CA VAL A 139 -0.21 -14.09 30.27
C VAL A 139 -0.91 -14.24 28.91
N ASP A 140 -1.82 -13.31 28.59
CA ASP A 140 -2.54 -13.28 27.32
C ASP A 140 -2.53 -11.83 26.80
N PRO A 141 -1.46 -11.43 26.07
CA PRO A 141 -1.33 -10.06 25.59
C PRO A 141 -2.44 -9.74 24.59
N ARG A 142 -3.20 -8.69 24.87
CA ARG A 142 -4.29 -8.18 24.05
C ARG A 142 -3.87 -6.89 23.36
N LEU A 143 -4.31 -6.75 22.11
CA LEU A 143 -4.14 -5.51 21.37
C LEU A 143 -5.20 -4.51 21.85
N ASP A 144 -4.75 -3.44 22.50
CA ASP A 144 -5.61 -2.37 23.00
C ASP A 144 -6.00 -1.42 21.85
N SER A 145 -5.02 -1.04 21.03
CA SER A 145 -5.26 -0.19 19.86
C SER A 145 -4.22 -0.39 18.76
N ILE A 146 -4.62 -0.09 17.53
CA ILE A 146 -3.74 -0.09 16.35
C ILE A 146 -4.13 1.05 15.41
N ARG A 147 -3.13 1.76 14.91
CA ARG A 147 -3.23 2.80 13.89
C ARG A 147 -2.24 2.46 12.79
N VAL A 148 -2.68 2.57 11.54
CA VAL A 148 -1.86 2.28 10.37
C VAL A 148 -1.77 3.55 9.52
N PHE A 149 -0.56 3.97 9.23
CA PHE A 149 -0.26 5.13 8.41
C PHE A 149 0.07 4.67 6.99
N ALA A 150 -0.84 4.92 6.05
CA ALA A 150 -0.60 4.63 4.63
C ALA A 150 0.14 5.81 3.97
N PRO A 151 1.42 5.65 3.58
CA PRO A 151 2.15 6.73 2.90
C PRO A 151 1.56 6.96 1.50
N THR A 152 1.21 8.21 1.19
CA THR A 152 0.76 8.60 -0.16
C THR A 152 1.93 9.19 -0.94
N THR A 153 2.43 8.47 -1.94
CA THR A 153 3.45 9.00 -2.86
C THR A 153 2.79 9.64 -4.07
N ILE A 154 2.87 10.97 -4.18
CA ILE A 154 2.35 11.70 -5.34
C ILE A 154 3.41 11.73 -6.44
N ILE A 155 3.23 10.93 -7.49
CA ILE A 155 4.09 10.95 -8.67
C ILE A 155 3.53 11.97 -9.67
N THR A 156 4.15 13.15 -9.74
CA THR A 156 3.78 14.17 -10.73
C THR A 156 4.47 13.87 -12.07
N LYS A 157 3.75 13.27 -13.03
CA LYS A 157 4.24 13.13 -14.41
C LYS A 157 4.07 14.47 -15.15
N ARG A 158 5.17 15.12 -15.52
CA ARG A 158 5.16 16.31 -16.40
C ARG A 158 5.19 15.84 -17.84
N GLU A 159 4.05 15.88 -18.52
CA GLU A 159 4.00 15.70 -19.96
C GLU A 159 4.52 16.95 -20.66
N TRP A 160 5.70 16.85 -21.29
CA TRP A 160 6.18 17.87 -22.19
C TRP A 160 5.36 17.85 -23.48
N LYS A 161 4.45 18.80 -23.65
CA LYS A 161 3.74 19.00 -24.93
C LYS A 161 4.60 19.90 -25.82
N PRO A 162 5.12 19.40 -26.95
CA PRO A 162 5.86 20.26 -27.86
C PRO A 162 4.93 21.38 -28.37
N PRO A 163 5.42 22.61 -28.50
CA PRO A 163 4.60 23.72 -28.98
C PRO A 163 4.12 23.45 -30.41
N LYS A 164 2.88 23.82 -30.70
CA LYS A 164 2.29 23.67 -32.03
C LYS A 164 2.92 24.72 -32.96
N ARG A 165 3.87 24.31 -33.81
CA ARG A 165 4.65 25.19 -34.70
C ARG A 165 4.00 25.46 -36.07
N TRP A 166 3.01 24.65 -36.45
CA TRP A 166 2.37 24.74 -37.76
C TRP A 166 0.94 25.26 -37.63
N HIS A 167 0.64 26.29 -38.41
CA HIS A 167 -0.67 26.91 -38.49
C HIS A 167 -1.15 26.90 -39.94
N ILE A 168 -2.42 26.55 -40.16
CA ILE A 168 -3.07 26.64 -41.46
C ILE A 168 -4.13 27.72 -41.29
N GLY A 169 -4.07 28.76 -42.12
CA GLY A 169 -4.93 29.92 -42.00
C GLY A 169 -5.28 30.53 -43.35
N VAL A 170 -6.36 31.31 -43.37
CA VAL A 170 -6.71 32.11 -44.54
C VAL A 170 -5.74 33.28 -44.61
N THR A 171 -5.10 33.47 -45.75
CA THR A 171 -4.20 34.59 -46.02
C THR A 171 -4.80 35.48 -47.09
N ALA A 172 -4.64 36.79 -46.91
CA ALA A 172 -5.02 37.79 -47.89
C ALA A 172 -3.83 38.72 -48.12
N GLY A 173 -3.59 39.12 -49.36
CA GLY A 173 -2.47 39.98 -49.70
C GLY A 173 -2.62 40.62 -51.07
N TYR A 174 -1.58 41.32 -51.51
CA TYR A 174 -1.55 42.02 -52.80
C TYR A 174 -0.37 41.47 -53.60
N GLY A 175 -0.64 40.91 -54.79
CA GLY A 175 0.35 40.21 -55.61
C GLY A 175 0.29 40.62 -57.07
N TYR A 176 1.29 40.23 -57.85
CA TYR A 176 1.34 40.52 -59.28
C TYR A 176 0.65 39.40 -60.07
N GLY A 177 -0.50 39.71 -60.67
CA GLY A 177 -1.28 38.81 -61.52
C GLY A 177 -1.20 39.18 -63.00
N SER A 178 -1.95 38.45 -63.84
CA SER A 178 -1.95 38.61 -65.30
C SER A 178 -2.40 39.98 -65.82
N LYS A 179 -3.01 40.82 -64.97
CA LYS A 179 -3.39 42.22 -65.28
C LYS A 179 -2.69 43.24 -64.38
N GLY A 180 -1.52 42.90 -63.82
CA GLY A 180 -0.78 43.74 -62.88
C GLY A 180 -1.11 43.43 -61.42
N PHE A 181 -0.98 44.41 -60.52
CA PHE A 181 -1.18 44.19 -59.10
C PHE A 181 -2.65 43.93 -58.75
N GLN A 182 -2.93 42.81 -58.09
CA GLN A 182 -4.27 42.35 -57.73
C GLN A 182 -4.29 41.85 -56.28
N PRO A 183 -5.41 42.04 -55.56
CA PRO A 183 -5.61 41.41 -54.26
C PRO A 183 -5.80 39.90 -54.45
N TYR A 184 -5.21 39.10 -53.57
CA TYR A 184 -5.37 37.66 -53.52
C TYR A 184 -5.91 37.24 -52.15
N PHE A 185 -6.75 36.21 -52.16
CA PHE A 185 -7.17 35.45 -50.98
C PHE A 185 -6.83 33.99 -51.21
N GLY A 186 -6.26 33.33 -50.20
CA GLY A 186 -5.84 31.94 -50.30
C GLY A 186 -5.72 31.28 -48.93
N VAL A 187 -5.29 30.02 -48.94
CA VAL A 187 -4.95 29.26 -47.73
C VAL A 187 -3.44 29.17 -47.66
N GLY A 188 -2.87 29.63 -46.55
CA GLY A 188 -1.44 29.60 -46.28
C GLY A 188 -1.09 28.61 -45.17
N VAL A 189 0.09 28.00 -45.29
CA VAL A 189 0.73 27.24 -44.20
C VAL A 189 1.80 28.15 -43.59
N THR A 190 1.65 28.47 -42.32
CA THR A 190 2.54 29.38 -41.58
C THR A 190 3.29 28.59 -40.53
N TYR A 191 4.62 28.74 -40.50
CA TYR A 191 5.50 28.13 -39.50
C TYR A 191 5.89 29.18 -38.44
N SER A 192 5.55 28.94 -37.17
CA SER A 192 5.95 29.81 -36.07
C SER A 192 7.32 29.39 -35.53
N ILE A 193 8.31 30.27 -35.69
CA ILE A 193 9.70 30.05 -35.25
C ILE A 193 9.81 30.26 -33.73
N PHE A 194 8.99 31.17 -33.19
CA PHE A 194 8.93 31.48 -31.76
C PHE A 194 7.56 31.10 -31.20
N SER A 195 7.55 30.38 -30.09
CA SER A 195 6.36 30.10 -29.29
C SER A 195 6.74 30.31 -27.84
N PHE A 196 6.23 31.38 -27.24
CA PHE A 196 6.34 31.67 -25.81
C PHE A 196 5.13 31.09 -25.07
#